data_AF-A0A8B9C998-F1
#
_entry.id   AF-A0A8B9C998-F1
#
_cell.length_a   1.000
_cell.length_b   1.000
_cell.length_c   1.000
_cell.angle_alpha   90.00
_cell.angle_beta   90.00
_cell.angle_gamma   90.00
#
_symmetry.space_group_name_H-M   'P 1'
#
loop_
_entity.id
_entity.type
_entity.pdbx_description
1 polymer ?
#
loop_
_entity_poly.entity_id
_entity_poly.type
_entity_poly.pdbx_seq_one_letter_code
_entity_poly.pdbx_strand_id
1 'polypeptide(L)'
;EDEPLLCPVLPLFLLLSFFPLHYMVVFPAVIRHSQEEKLCIHLSSLTEAVHLAVTLEVETENHTLVEQDVEKPVFVLIWQSEEVVFLHVLIHSGDSVLFEGHKKVLVKPQKNIILVKTDKALYKPGETVKFRIVNLDNDLKVIKNEVSFTPCIYRRRSLSMIHIERLLNETFPSPCMPVKS
;
A
#
# COMPACT_ATOMS: atom_id res chain seq x y z
N GLU A 1 15.52 73.19 -4.47
CA GLU A 1 16.35 71.97 -4.44
C GLU A 1 15.48 70.89 -3.81
N ASP A 2 14.78 70.16 -4.67
CA ASP A 2 13.78 69.15 -4.27
C ASP A 2 14.46 67.78 -4.22
N GLU A 3 14.65 67.27 -3.01
CA GLU A 3 15.07 65.89 -2.71
C GLU A 3 13.81 65.00 -2.63
N PRO A 4 13.68 63.93 -3.44
CA PRO A 4 12.51 63.07 -3.36
C PRO A 4 12.63 62.11 -2.16
N LEU A 5 11.65 62.17 -1.27
CA LEU A 5 11.41 61.18 -0.23
C LEU A 5 11.29 59.77 -0.83
N LEU A 6 12.37 58.99 -0.71
CA LEU A 6 12.35 57.54 -0.93
C LEU A 6 11.44 56.90 0.12
N CYS A 7 10.22 56.56 -0.31
CA CYS A 7 9.18 55.96 0.50
C CYS A 7 9.67 54.69 1.26
N PRO A 8 9.60 54.64 2.60
CA PRO A 8 10.03 53.49 3.41
C PRO A 8 9.12 52.25 3.30
N VAL A 9 8.10 52.28 2.43
CA VAL A 9 7.22 51.13 2.15
C VAL A 9 7.88 50.07 1.27
N LEU A 10 8.85 50.43 0.43
CA LEU A 10 9.60 49.50 -0.43
C LEU A 10 10.34 48.38 0.34
N PRO A 11 11.13 48.65 1.40
CA PRO A 11 11.82 47.60 2.14
C PRO A 11 10.87 46.66 2.90
N LEU A 12 9.71 47.16 3.35
CA LEU A 12 8.70 46.33 4.02
C LEU A 12 7.96 45.41 3.05
N PHE A 13 7.72 45.89 1.81
CA PHE A 13 7.11 45.09 0.74
C PHE A 13 8.03 43.96 0.26
N LEU A 14 9.35 44.22 0.19
CA LEU A 14 10.35 43.21 -0.18
C LEU A 14 10.53 42.09 0.86
N LEU A 15 10.27 42.38 2.14
CA LEU A 15 10.33 41.39 3.23
C LEU A 15 9.15 40.39 3.19
N LEU A 16 7.99 40.78 2.66
CA LEU A 16 6.83 39.91 2.52
C LEU A 16 6.91 38.97 1.30
N SER A 17 7.76 39.29 0.32
CA SER A 17 7.86 38.56 -0.96
C SER A 17 8.90 37.44 -1.01
N PHE A 18 9.57 37.11 0.09
CA PHE A 18 10.67 36.13 0.09
C PHE A 18 10.47 34.98 1.08
N PHE A 19 9.27 34.40 1.11
CA PHE A 19 9.16 33.02 1.58
C PHE A 19 9.42 32.12 0.37
N PRO A 20 10.56 31.40 0.31
CA PRO A 20 10.81 30.49 -0.81
C PRO A 20 9.71 29.43 -0.81
N LEU A 21 9.27 29.04 -2.00
CA LEU A 21 8.32 27.95 -2.16
C LEU A 21 9.03 26.64 -1.80
N HIS A 22 8.57 25.95 -0.75
CA HIS A 22 9.12 24.65 -0.37
C HIS A 22 8.03 23.60 -0.52
N TYR A 23 8.41 22.48 -1.13
CA TYR A 23 7.58 21.30 -1.27
C TYR A 23 8.28 20.07 -0.67
N MET A 24 7.49 19.16 -0.13
CA MET A 24 7.94 17.84 0.30
C MET A 24 6.91 16.82 -0.12
N VAL A 25 7.36 15.81 -0.87
CA VAL A 25 6.52 14.72 -1.34
C VAL A 25 7.05 13.42 -0.76
N VAL A 26 6.22 12.70 -0.01
CA VAL A 26 6.57 11.42 0.61
C VAL A 26 5.62 10.35 0.11
N PHE A 27 6.16 9.37 -0.60
CA PHE A 27 5.45 8.21 -1.11
C PHE A 27 5.94 6.92 -0.41
N PRO A 28 5.11 5.87 -0.34
CA PRO A 28 5.53 4.57 0.15
C PRO A 28 6.48 3.87 -0.85
N ALA A 29 7.50 3.18 -0.35
CA ALA A 29 8.37 2.36 -1.21
C ALA A 29 7.70 1.04 -1.66
N VAL A 30 6.67 0.61 -0.93
CA VAL A 30 5.91 -0.61 -1.18
C VAL A 30 4.42 -0.26 -1.11
N ILE A 31 3.66 -0.62 -2.14
CA ILE A 31 2.21 -0.43 -2.19
C ILE A 31 1.54 -1.79 -2.06
N ARG A 32 0.63 -1.94 -1.10
CA ARG A 32 -0.08 -3.20 -0.84
C ARG A 32 -1.47 -3.19 -1.47
N HIS A 33 -1.84 -4.28 -2.13
CA HIS A 33 -3.16 -4.47 -2.72
C HIS A 33 -4.29 -4.31 -1.70
N SER A 34 -5.37 -3.62 -2.09
CA SER A 34 -6.60 -3.45 -1.31
C SER A 34 -6.39 -2.81 0.08
N GLN A 35 -5.22 -2.21 0.32
CA GLN A 35 -4.96 -1.35 1.46
C GLN A 35 -4.92 0.10 1.00
N GLU A 36 -5.44 0.97 1.85
CA GLU A 36 -5.34 2.42 1.67
C GLU A 36 -3.90 2.84 1.95
N GLU A 37 -3.22 3.34 0.91
CA GLU A 37 -1.87 3.87 1.03
C GLU A 37 -1.93 5.40 0.93
N LYS A 38 -1.10 6.09 1.70
CA LYS A 38 -1.16 7.54 1.85
C LYS A 38 0.04 8.19 1.17
N LEU A 39 -0.23 9.17 0.32
CA LEU A 39 0.76 10.08 -0.24
C LEU A 39 0.69 11.39 0.54
N CYS A 40 1.77 11.73 1.22
CA CYS A 40 1.84 12.96 1.98
C CYS A 40 2.55 14.02 1.14
N ILE A 41 1.81 15.07 0.80
CA ILE A 41 2.34 16.23 0.09
C ILE A 41 2.24 17.41 1.04
N HIS A 42 3.37 18.08 1.26
CA HIS A 42 3.42 19.32 1.99
C HIS A 42 3.88 20.42 1.04
N LEU A 43 3.05 21.43 0.87
CA LEU A 43 3.32 22.61 0.04
C LEU A 43 3.23 23.83 0.94
N SER A 44 4.24 24.68 0.87
CA SER A 44 4.33 25.91 1.66
C SER A 44 4.47 27.11 0.75
N SER A 45 3.94 28.26 1.17
CA SER A 45 4.01 29.53 0.44
C SER A 45 3.29 29.52 -0.92
N LEU A 46 2.23 28.71 -1.08
CA LEU A 46 1.38 28.72 -2.27
C LEU A 46 0.43 29.93 -2.26
N THR A 47 0.34 30.61 -3.39
CA THR A 47 -0.62 31.71 -3.61
C THR A 47 -1.88 31.26 -4.33
N GLU A 48 -1.86 30.07 -4.96
CA GLU A 48 -2.92 29.53 -5.82
C GLU A 48 -3.20 28.06 -5.48
N ALA A 49 -4.34 27.55 -5.95
CA ALA A 49 -4.68 26.14 -5.87
C ALA A 49 -3.76 25.32 -6.78
N VAL A 50 -3.37 24.13 -6.33
CA VAL A 50 -2.51 23.21 -7.08
C VAL A 50 -3.28 22.01 -7.58
N HIS A 51 -2.97 21.59 -8.80
CA HIS A 51 -3.52 20.38 -9.41
C HIS A 51 -2.51 19.24 -9.26
N LEU A 52 -2.93 18.14 -8.66
CA LEU A 52 -2.10 16.97 -8.43
C LEU A 52 -2.52 15.84 -9.37
N ALA A 53 -1.56 15.30 -10.12
CA ALA A 53 -1.68 14.05 -10.84
C ALA A 53 -0.67 13.03 -10.30
N VAL A 54 -1.14 11.83 -10.00
CA VAL A 54 -0.32 10.69 -9.57
C VAL A 54 -0.63 9.52 -10.48
N THR A 55 0.36 9.06 -11.21
CA THR A 55 0.23 8.01 -12.20
C THR A 55 1.18 6.88 -11.88
N LEU A 56 0.72 5.65 -12.02
CA LEU A 56 1.57 4.48 -11.94
C LEU A 56 1.84 3.95 -13.35
N GLU A 57 3.10 4.02 -13.73
CA GLU A 57 3.63 3.62 -15.03
C GLU A 57 3.98 2.14 -14.98
N VAL A 58 3.17 1.33 -15.66
CA VAL A 58 3.38 -0.10 -15.87
C VAL A 58 3.80 -0.31 -17.33
N GLU A 59 4.58 -1.37 -17.62
CA GLU A 59 5.03 -1.66 -18.99
C GLU A 59 3.86 -1.82 -19.98
N THR A 60 2.70 -2.29 -19.51
CA THR A 60 1.52 -2.52 -20.34
C THR A 60 0.66 -1.27 -20.53
N GLU A 61 0.31 -0.61 -19.43
CA GLU A 61 -0.62 0.53 -19.44
C GLU A 61 -0.44 1.38 -18.16
N ASN A 62 -0.48 2.70 -18.33
CA ASN A 62 -0.40 3.62 -17.21
C ASN A 62 -1.74 3.67 -16.45
N HIS A 63 -1.68 3.65 -15.13
CA HIS A 63 -2.84 3.74 -14.26
C HIS A 63 -2.78 5.03 -13.44
N THR A 64 -3.65 6.00 -13.76
CA THR A 64 -3.80 7.22 -12.96
C THR A 64 -4.49 6.88 -11.63
N LEU A 65 -3.80 7.17 -10.52
CA LEU A 65 -4.27 6.88 -9.17
C LEU A 65 -5.09 8.02 -8.59
N VAL A 66 -4.64 9.25 -8.84
CA VAL A 66 -5.23 10.48 -8.34
C VAL A 66 -5.05 11.56 -9.40
N GLU A 67 -6.11 12.30 -9.66
CA GLU A 67 -6.09 13.51 -10.46
C GLU A 67 -7.10 14.48 -9.82
N GLN A 68 -6.62 15.37 -8.94
CA GLN A 68 -7.50 16.22 -8.16
C GLN A 68 -6.76 17.45 -7.58
N ASP A 69 -7.51 18.53 -7.36
CA ASP A 69 -7.07 19.70 -6.60
C ASP A 69 -7.20 19.41 -5.09
N VAL A 70 -6.10 19.10 -4.38
CA VAL A 70 -6.17 18.71 -2.95
C VAL A 70 -4.94 19.09 -2.13
N GLU A 71 -5.17 19.38 -0.85
CA GLU A 71 -4.11 19.46 0.18
C GLU A 71 -3.58 18.10 0.67
N LYS A 72 -4.39 17.01 0.61
CA LYS A 72 -4.03 15.67 1.12
C LYS A 72 -4.66 14.54 0.29
N PRO A 73 -3.92 13.88 -0.62
CA PRO A 73 -4.43 12.79 -1.44
C PRO A 73 -4.41 11.42 -0.71
N VAL A 74 -5.46 10.63 -0.91
CA VAL A 74 -5.58 9.24 -0.43
C VAL A 74 -5.98 8.38 -1.62
N PHE A 75 -5.35 7.21 -1.80
CA PHE A 75 -5.71 6.28 -2.87
C PHE A 75 -5.72 4.82 -2.39
N VAL A 76 -6.48 4.01 -3.12
CA VAL A 76 -6.58 2.56 -2.93
C VAL A 76 -6.31 1.90 -4.27
N LEU A 77 -5.48 0.85 -4.26
CA LEU A 77 -4.99 0.20 -5.46
C LEU A 77 -5.43 -1.26 -5.57
N ILE A 78 -5.86 -1.63 -6.78
CA ILE A 78 -6.31 -2.98 -7.12
C ILE A 78 -5.34 -3.59 -8.16
N TRP A 79 -4.28 -4.25 -7.67
CA TRP A 79 -3.37 -5.07 -8.48
C TRP A 79 -3.22 -6.51 -7.97
N GLN A 80 -3.07 -7.44 -8.91
CA GLN A 80 -3.00 -8.88 -8.60
C GLN A 80 -1.60 -9.48 -8.68
N SER A 81 -0.64 -8.81 -9.33
CA SER A 81 0.73 -9.30 -9.49
C SER A 81 1.71 -8.54 -8.60
N GLU A 82 2.82 -9.21 -8.24
CA GLU A 82 3.96 -8.57 -7.59
C GLU A 82 4.87 -7.99 -8.67
N GLU A 83 4.99 -6.66 -8.73
CA GLU A 83 5.65 -5.96 -9.84
C GLU A 83 6.36 -4.69 -9.35
N VAL A 84 7.48 -4.36 -9.99
CA VAL A 84 8.20 -3.10 -9.76
C VAL A 84 7.82 -2.13 -10.87
N VAL A 85 7.28 -0.99 -10.48
CA VAL A 85 6.67 0.00 -11.37
C VAL A 85 7.18 1.39 -11.02
N PHE A 86 7.02 2.35 -11.92
CA PHE A 86 7.35 3.75 -11.64
C PHE A 86 6.09 4.50 -11.20
N LEU A 87 6.18 5.17 -10.06
CA LEU A 87 5.21 6.14 -9.62
C LEU A 87 5.66 7.52 -10.11
N HIS A 88 4.88 8.12 -10.99
CA HIS A 88 5.04 9.48 -11.49
C HIS A 88 4.11 10.41 -10.73
N VAL A 89 4.66 11.48 -10.19
CA VAL A 89 3.91 12.51 -9.45
C VAL A 89 4.17 13.84 -10.12
N LEU A 90 3.09 14.51 -10.50
CA LEU A 90 3.11 15.78 -11.18
C LEU A 90 2.21 16.77 -10.43
N ILE A 91 2.76 17.94 -10.11
CA ILE A 91 2.05 19.01 -9.41
C ILE A 91 2.10 20.27 -10.26
N HIS A 92 0.93 20.79 -10.59
CA HIS A 92 0.77 22.02 -11.36
C HIS A 92 0.21 23.16 -10.51
N SER A 93 0.59 24.40 -10.83
CA SER A 93 -0.09 25.62 -10.43
C SER A 93 -0.48 26.37 -11.70
N GLY A 94 -1.77 26.35 -12.03
CA GLY A 94 -2.24 26.77 -13.35
C GLY A 94 -1.52 25.98 -14.46
N ASP A 95 -0.92 26.70 -15.41
CA ASP A 95 -0.18 26.11 -16.54
C ASP A 95 1.28 25.74 -16.21
N SER A 96 1.74 26.06 -14.98
CA SER A 96 3.14 25.85 -14.57
C SER A 96 3.32 24.53 -13.81
N VAL A 97 4.38 23.78 -14.13
CA VAL A 97 4.77 22.59 -13.36
C VAL A 97 5.59 23.03 -12.16
N LEU A 98 5.07 22.80 -10.95
CA LEU A 98 5.77 23.06 -9.68
C LEU A 98 6.70 21.92 -9.29
N PHE A 99 6.29 20.68 -9.56
CA PHE A 99 7.05 19.48 -9.23
C PHE A 99 6.76 18.35 -10.19
N GLU A 100 7.82 17.65 -10.57
CA GLU A 100 7.75 16.39 -11.28
C GLU A 100 8.73 15.41 -10.64
N GLY A 101 8.24 14.23 -10.29
CA GLY A 101 9.04 13.21 -9.62
C GLY A 101 8.68 11.82 -10.06
N HIS A 102 9.70 10.98 -10.26
CA HIS A 102 9.55 9.56 -10.55
C HIS A 102 10.18 8.73 -9.43
N LYS A 103 9.48 7.68 -9.00
CA LYS A 103 10.05 6.70 -8.08
C LYS A 103 9.69 5.27 -8.46
N LYS A 104 10.69 4.39 -8.45
CA LYS A 104 10.44 2.94 -8.40
C LYS A 104 9.78 2.52 -7.09
N VAL A 105 8.60 1.94 -7.19
CA VAL A 105 7.84 1.36 -6.08
C VAL A 105 7.56 -0.11 -6.34
N LEU A 106 7.49 -0.89 -5.28
CA LEU A 106 7.16 -2.31 -5.35
C LEU A 106 5.68 -2.50 -5.02
N VAL A 107 4.91 -2.93 -6.01
CA VAL A 107 3.52 -3.33 -5.82
C VAL A 107 3.49 -4.78 -5.36
N LYS A 108 2.77 -5.04 -4.27
CA LYS A 108 2.59 -6.40 -3.73
C LYS A 108 1.12 -6.76 -3.61
N PRO A 109 0.73 -7.97 -4.05
CA PRO A 109 -0.57 -8.51 -3.71
C PRO A 109 -0.67 -8.72 -2.20
N GLN A 110 -1.90 -8.73 -1.70
CA GLN A 110 -2.16 -9.06 -0.31
C GLN A 110 -1.82 -10.55 -0.12
N LYS A 111 -0.85 -10.81 0.76
CA LYS A 111 -0.48 -12.16 1.16
C LYS A 111 -1.18 -12.46 2.49
N ASN A 112 -1.75 -13.64 2.53
CA ASN A 112 -2.44 -14.17 3.70
C ASN A 112 -1.56 -15.23 4.34
N ILE A 113 -1.38 -15.16 5.65
CA ILE A 113 -0.63 -16.15 6.43
C ILE A 113 -1.66 -17.09 7.05
N ILE A 114 -1.58 -18.37 6.70
CA ILE A 114 -2.44 -19.41 7.28
C ILE A 114 -1.66 -20.10 8.39
N LEU A 115 -2.16 -20.00 9.62
CA LEU A 115 -1.62 -20.71 10.77
C LEU A 115 -2.54 -21.86 11.17
N VAL A 116 -1.95 -23.04 11.34
CA VAL A 116 -2.67 -24.25 11.77
C VAL A 116 -2.14 -24.65 13.14
N LYS A 117 -3.05 -24.78 14.11
CA LYS A 117 -2.72 -25.27 15.44
C LYS A 117 -3.55 -26.50 15.78
N THR A 118 -2.89 -27.62 16.02
CA THR A 118 -3.53 -28.83 16.52
C THR A 118 -3.62 -28.81 18.05
N ASP A 119 -4.54 -29.59 18.63
CA ASP A 119 -4.60 -29.79 20.07
C ASP A 119 -3.52 -30.75 20.60
N LYS A 120 -3.01 -31.65 19.73
CA LYS A 120 -1.92 -32.59 20.00
C LYS A 120 -0.85 -32.56 18.91
N ALA A 121 0.40 -32.85 19.29
CA ALA A 121 1.53 -32.94 18.35
C ALA A 121 1.53 -34.25 17.52
N LEU A 122 0.97 -35.32 18.07
CA LEU A 122 0.90 -36.65 17.45
C LEU A 122 -0.44 -37.31 17.77
N TYR A 123 -1.06 -37.91 16.75
CA TYR A 123 -2.30 -38.68 16.87
C TYR A 123 -2.06 -40.16 16.59
N LYS A 124 -2.69 -41.03 17.37
CA LYS A 124 -2.77 -42.46 17.11
C LYS A 124 -3.88 -42.76 16.07
N PRO A 125 -3.78 -43.88 15.34
CA PRO A 125 -4.86 -44.30 14.45
C PRO A 125 -6.20 -44.40 15.18
N GLY A 126 -7.26 -43.86 14.56
CA GLY A 126 -8.62 -43.84 15.14
C GLY A 126 -8.92 -42.67 16.07
N GLU A 127 -7.94 -41.87 16.47
CA GLU A 127 -8.19 -40.62 17.19
C GLU A 127 -8.79 -39.56 16.26
N THR A 128 -9.68 -38.73 16.81
CA THR A 128 -10.20 -37.54 16.12
C THR A 128 -9.18 -36.41 16.18
N VAL A 129 -8.78 -35.90 15.01
CA VAL A 129 -7.90 -34.74 14.91
C VAL A 129 -8.71 -33.47 15.19
N LYS A 130 -8.23 -32.63 16.12
CA LYS A 130 -8.78 -31.30 16.36
C LYS A 130 -7.72 -30.24 16.06
N PHE A 131 -8.09 -29.29 15.23
CA PHE A 131 -7.21 -28.17 14.88
C PHE A 131 -7.99 -26.87 14.79
N ARG A 132 -7.25 -25.77 14.77
CA ARG A 132 -7.73 -24.42 14.53
C ARG A 132 -6.94 -23.85 13.37
N ILE A 133 -7.63 -23.26 12.42
CA ILE A 133 -7.04 -22.48 11.33
C ILE A 133 -7.28 -21.01 11.66
N VAL A 134 -6.23 -20.19 11.52
CA VAL A 134 -6.31 -18.74 11.63
C VAL A 134 -5.72 -18.15 10.37
N ASN A 135 -6.49 -17.28 9.71
CA ASN A 135 -6.03 -16.53 8.55
C ASN A 135 -5.63 -15.12 8.99
N LEU A 136 -4.35 -14.78 8.84
CA LEU A 136 -3.77 -13.50 9.20
C LEU A 136 -3.36 -12.71 7.95
N ASP A 137 -3.41 -11.39 8.05
CA ASP A 137 -2.77 -10.51 7.06
C ASP A 137 -1.28 -10.33 7.35
N ASN A 138 -0.63 -9.54 6.49
CA ASN A 138 0.78 -9.18 6.63
C ASN A 138 1.10 -8.41 7.94
N ASP A 139 0.10 -7.77 8.56
CA ASP A 139 0.23 -7.05 9.83
C ASP A 139 -0.15 -7.96 11.03
N LEU A 140 -0.28 -9.27 10.81
CA LEU A 140 -0.66 -10.29 11.77
C LEU A 140 -2.06 -10.08 12.39
N LYS A 141 -2.94 -9.35 11.70
CA LYS A 141 -4.34 -9.17 12.07
C LYS A 141 -5.19 -10.26 11.45
N VAL A 142 -6.21 -10.69 12.18
CA VAL A 142 -7.12 -11.75 11.72
C VAL A 142 -8.05 -11.20 10.63
N ILE A 143 -7.97 -11.76 9.42
CA ILE A 143 -8.77 -11.32 8.26
C ILE A 143 -10.21 -11.87 8.34
N LYS A 144 -10.35 -13.11 8.81
CA LYS A 144 -11.65 -13.78 9.03
C LYS A 144 -11.56 -14.68 10.27
N ASN A 145 -12.52 -14.52 11.18
CA ASN A 145 -12.67 -15.34 12.39
C ASN A 145 -13.26 -16.75 12.10
N GLU A 146 -12.98 -17.32 10.93
CA GLU A 146 -13.55 -18.61 10.57
C GLU A 146 -12.65 -19.75 11.07
N VAL A 147 -12.88 -20.14 12.32
CA VAL A 147 -12.25 -21.31 12.92
C VAL A 147 -13.00 -22.54 12.40
N SER A 148 -12.54 -23.13 11.30
CA SER A 148 -13.09 -24.39 10.81
C SER A 148 -12.60 -25.56 11.69
N PHE A 149 -13.54 -26.20 12.38
CA PHE A 149 -13.31 -27.47 13.07
C PHE A 149 -13.69 -28.60 12.12
N THR A 150 -12.73 -29.15 11.39
CA THR A 150 -13.00 -30.34 10.55
C THR A 150 -12.52 -31.59 11.28
N PRO A 151 -13.41 -32.38 11.90
CA PRO A 151 -13.03 -33.65 12.52
C PRO A 151 -12.69 -34.66 11.43
N CYS A 152 -11.41 -35.04 11.33
CA CYS A 152 -10.96 -36.12 10.45
C CYS A 152 -10.48 -37.31 11.28
N ILE A 153 -10.87 -38.53 10.88
CA ILE A 153 -10.39 -39.78 11.48
C ILE A 153 -9.34 -40.37 10.56
N TYR A 154 -8.10 -40.48 11.04
CA TYR A 154 -7.01 -41.06 10.26
C TYR A 154 -6.75 -42.51 10.69
N ARG A 155 -6.77 -43.44 9.72
CA ARG A 155 -6.77 -44.89 10.00
C ARG A 155 -5.49 -45.64 9.59
N ARG A 156 -4.54 -45.02 8.88
CA ARG A 156 -3.39 -45.76 8.31
C ARG A 156 -2.14 -45.78 9.20
N ARG A 157 -1.73 -44.63 9.75
CA ARG A 157 -0.50 -44.45 10.54
C ARG A 157 -0.69 -43.33 11.57
N SER A 158 0.25 -43.16 12.49
CA SER A 158 0.27 -41.97 13.35
C SER A 158 0.42 -40.69 12.52
N LEU A 159 -0.39 -39.67 12.80
CA LEU A 159 -0.32 -38.36 12.14
C LEU A 159 0.48 -37.39 13.00
N SER A 160 1.40 -36.66 12.37
CA SER A 160 2.10 -35.53 12.97
C SER A 160 1.66 -34.22 12.32
N MET A 161 2.05 -33.10 12.93
CA MET A 161 1.76 -31.75 12.45
C MET A 161 2.19 -31.54 10.98
N ILE A 162 3.38 -32.03 10.60
CA ILE A 162 3.91 -31.95 9.23
C ILE A 162 2.97 -32.61 8.20
N HIS A 163 2.34 -33.73 8.57
CA HIS A 163 1.39 -34.39 7.69
C HIS A 163 0.09 -33.59 7.54
N ILE A 164 -0.35 -32.91 8.60
CA ILE A 164 -1.56 -32.10 8.62
C ILE A 164 -1.35 -30.81 7.81
N GLU A 165 -0.21 -30.14 7.96
CA GLU A 165 0.16 -28.99 7.12
C GLU A 165 0.18 -29.34 5.64
N ARG A 166 0.77 -30.48 5.27
CA ARG A 166 0.81 -30.93 3.88
C ARG A 166 -0.60 -31.11 3.30
N LEU A 167 -1.48 -31.79 4.03
CA LEU A 167 -2.87 -32.01 3.61
C LEU A 167 -3.66 -30.70 3.49
N LEU A 168 -3.42 -29.75 4.39
CA LEU A 168 -4.09 -28.44 4.34
C LEU A 168 -3.58 -27.57 3.20
N ASN A 169 -2.28 -27.62 2.89
CA ASN A 169 -1.72 -26.88 1.75
C ASN A 169 -2.23 -27.41 0.40
N GLU A 170 -2.55 -28.70 0.32
CA GLU A 170 -3.21 -29.32 -0.84
C GLU A 170 -4.71 -28.94 -0.95
N THR A 171 -5.38 -28.69 0.19
CA THR A 171 -6.83 -28.40 0.24
C THR A 171 -7.14 -26.90 0.13
N PHE A 172 -6.24 -26.04 0.61
CA PHE A 172 -6.35 -24.59 0.60
C PHE A 172 -5.06 -23.99 -0.01
N PRO A 173 -4.87 -24.07 -1.33
CA PRO A 173 -3.74 -23.41 -1.96
C PRO A 173 -3.80 -21.91 -1.64
N SER A 174 -2.67 -21.35 -1.24
CA SER A 174 -2.50 -19.90 -1.06
C SER A 174 -3.15 -19.14 -2.24
N PRO A 175 -3.86 -18.03 -2.02
CA PRO A 175 -4.62 -17.31 -3.06
C PRO A 175 -3.76 -16.66 -4.17
N CYS A 176 -2.46 -16.98 -4.25
CA CYS A 176 -1.51 -16.43 -5.20
C CYS A 176 -1.03 -17.49 -6.21
N MET A 177 -1.93 -18.33 -6.73
CA MET A 177 -1.64 -19.08 -7.95
C MET A 177 -2.40 -18.42 -9.11
N PRO A 178 -1.72 -17.93 -10.15
CA PRO A 178 -2.41 -17.49 -11.36
C PRO A 178 -3.11 -18.72 -11.95
N VAL A 179 -4.43 -18.60 -12.14
CA VAL A 179 -5.16 -19.53 -13.00
C VAL A 179 -4.56 -19.34 -14.39
N LYS A 180 -3.72 -20.28 -14.82
CA LYS A 180 -3.32 -20.35 -16.23
C LYS A 180 -4.56 -20.69 -17.04
N SER A 181 -4.99 -19.72 -17.86
CA SER A 181 -5.85 -19.94 -19.03
C SER A 181 -5.15 -20.81 -20.06
#